data_AF-A0A2S2KR93-F1
#
_entry.id   AF-A0A2S2KR93-F1
#
_cell.length_a   1.000
_cell.length_b   1.000
_cell.length_c   1.000
_cell.angle_alpha   90.00
_cell.angle_beta   90.00
_cell.angle_gamma   90.00
#
_symmetry.space_group_name_H-M   'P 1'
#
loop_
_entity.id
_entity.type
_entity.pdbx_description
1 polymer ?
#
loop_
_entity_poly.entity_id
_entity_poly.type
_entity_poly.pdbx_seq_one_letter_code
_entity_poly.pdbx_strand_id
1 'polypeptide(L)'
;MKDKTCDTKPTFQQNFPYHNDHAIEQSEPYANNFDNDDELYNDWELDDYHLLTNWETAEHNGWRLPATKEPHYWCAQWNHKGCIHSEDHQTHDGKIFIRRYQLSCFRPACKTCWEKWIGRQSNVATRKIERYSKKENISPIHIVLSVSNWDYELDYKQMKQKARKILNEIKIRGGSIIFHPFRFNKKIRCWYFSPHFHVVGFGFIPKGSLVDAYHQNGWFVKYLGVRKSVFATFYYLLSHCGIRHRTRATTWFGDLSYSKLEKEILPDFSKCPLCGRKLTEIYYKGWDPPIESNSFFEGFLDSEGWCVVITEKHIEPCNFEYAPTRELNNLLQSLEQAR
;
A
#
# COMPACT_ATOMS: atom_id res chain seq x y z
N MET A 1 -37.05 -51.31 -21.90
CA MET A 1 -36.87 -49.89 -21.54
C MET A 1 -36.33 -49.87 -20.12
N LYS A 2 -35.05 -49.52 -19.94
CA LYS A 2 -34.37 -49.54 -18.65
C LYS A 2 -33.92 -48.12 -18.31
N ASP A 3 -34.33 -47.68 -17.14
CA ASP A 3 -34.05 -46.39 -16.53
C ASP A 3 -32.54 -46.13 -16.40
N LYS A 4 -32.15 -44.89 -16.70
CA LYS A 4 -30.87 -44.30 -16.29
C LYS A 4 -31.18 -43.15 -15.34
N THR A 5 -31.04 -43.43 -14.05
CA THR A 5 -30.98 -42.41 -13.00
C THR A 5 -29.69 -41.62 -13.12
N CYS A 6 -29.83 -40.30 -13.05
CA CYS A 6 -28.77 -39.32 -13.18
C CYS A 6 -28.06 -39.18 -11.83
N ASP A 7 -26.78 -39.56 -11.76
CA ASP A 7 -25.93 -39.33 -10.59
C ASP A 7 -25.53 -37.85 -10.52
N THR A 8 -26.20 -37.11 -9.65
CA THR A 8 -25.78 -35.78 -9.21
C THR A 8 -24.57 -35.91 -8.27
N LYS A 9 -23.42 -35.37 -8.69
CA LYS A 9 -22.24 -35.21 -7.82
C LYS A 9 -22.61 -34.35 -6.60
N PRO A 10 -22.22 -34.75 -5.37
CA PRO A 10 -22.51 -33.95 -4.19
C PRO A 10 -21.66 -32.67 -4.19
N THR A 11 -22.33 -31.53 -4.13
CA THR A 11 -21.76 -30.22 -3.79
C THR A 11 -21.29 -30.26 -2.34
N PHE A 12 -19.98 -30.39 -2.15
CA PHE A 12 -19.37 -30.35 -0.82
C PHE A 12 -19.19 -28.89 -0.37
N GLN A 13 -20.27 -28.27 0.12
CA GLN A 13 -20.16 -27.11 1.00
C GLN A 13 -19.91 -27.63 2.42
N GLN A 14 -18.65 -27.83 2.80
CA GLN A 14 -18.28 -28.00 4.20
C GLN A 14 -17.90 -26.65 4.79
N ASN A 15 -18.84 -26.06 5.53
CA ASN A 15 -18.58 -24.99 6.48
C ASN A 15 -17.71 -25.54 7.63
N PHE A 16 -16.43 -25.17 7.70
CA PHE A 16 -15.61 -25.41 8.89
C PHE A 16 -15.79 -24.27 9.91
N PRO A 17 -15.98 -24.55 11.21
CA PRO A 17 -16.25 -23.55 12.23
C PRO A 17 -14.93 -22.97 12.79
N TYR A 18 -14.15 -22.26 11.97
CA TYR A 18 -12.86 -21.74 12.45
C TYR A 18 -12.96 -20.43 13.25
N HIS A 19 -14.05 -19.67 13.12
CA HIS A 19 -14.28 -18.44 13.88
C HIS A 19 -15.76 -18.30 14.23
N ASN A 20 -16.16 -18.73 15.43
CA ASN A 20 -17.40 -18.26 16.01
C ASN A 20 -17.10 -16.92 16.68
N ASP A 21 -17.46 -15.81 16.03
CA ASP A 21 -17.20 -14.46 16.55
C ASP A 21 -17.83 -14.26 17.94
N HIS A 22 -18.90 -14.99 18.27
CA HIS A 22 -19.53 -14.97 19.60
C HIS A 22 -18.71 -15.67 20.70
N ALA A 23 -17.71 -16.48 20.34
CA ALA A 23 -16.85 -17.19 21.29
C ALA A 23 -15.59 -16.40 21.68
N ILE A 24 -15.31 -15.27 21.02
CA ILE A 24 -14.13 -14.44 21.29
C ILE A 24 -14.50 -13.36 22.30
N GLU A 25 -13.93 -13.48 23.50
CA GLU A 25 -14.03 -12.48 24.56
C GLU A 25 -12.96 -11.41 24.36
N GLN A 26 -13.40 -10.15 24.19
CA GLN A 26 -12.50 -9.00 24.00
C GLN A 26 -11.85 -8.60 25.33
N SER A 27 -10.66 -7.98 25.27
CA SER A 27 -9.95 -7.50 26.46
C SER A 27 -10.61 -6.25 27.08
N GLU A 28 -11.65 -6.40 27.91
CA GLU A 28 -12.41 -5.34 28.64
C GLU A 28 -13.27 -4.32 27.83
N PRO A 29 -14.35 -3.75 28.44
CA PRO A 29 -15.26 -2.80 27.80
C PRO A 29 -14.86 -1.31 27.91
N TYR A 30 -13.79 -0.95 28.64
CA TYR A 30 -13.36 0.46 28.78
C TYR A 30 -12.83 1.10 27.47
N ALA A 31 -12.69 0.30 26.40
CA ALA A 31 -12.36 0.76 25.06
C ALA A 31 -13.52 1.47 24.33
N ASN A 32 -14.75 1.41 24.85
CA ASN A 32 -15.91 2.08 24.21
C ASN A 32 -15.76 3.61 24.10
N ASN A 33 -14.78 4.22 24.77
CA ASN A 33 -14.48 5.65 24.64
C ASN A 33 -13.29 5.98 23.71
N PHE A 34 -12.53 4.99 23.24
CA PHE A 34 -11.38 5.19 22.34
C PHE A 34 -11.61 4.66 20.91
N ASP A 35 -12.68 3.87 20.71
CA ASP A 35 -12.84 3.02 19.52
C ASP A 35 -14.02 3.38 18.61
N ASN A 36 -14.79 4.42 18.92
CA ASN A 36 -15.70 5.00 17.93
C ASN A 36 -14.94 5.75 16.82
N ASP A 37 -13.61 5.75 16.82
CA ASP A 37 -12.75 6.54 15.94
C ASP A 37 -12.44 5.85 14.58
N ASP A 38 -12.67 4.53 14.47
CA ASP A 38 -12.52 3.75 13.21
C ASP A 38 -13.80 3.70 12.35
N GLU A 39 -14.95 4.17 12.87
CA GLU A 39 -16.12 4.41 12.02
C GLU A 39 -15.82 5.60 11.10
N LEU A 40 -16.08 5.49 9.81
CA LEU A 40 -16.04 6.65 8.93
C LEU A 40 -17.02 7.71 9.48
N TYR A 41 -16.68 9.00 9.41
CA TYR A 41 -17.75 9.92 9.02
C TYR A 41 -18.18 9.39 7.66
N ASN A 42 -19.39 8.86 7.51
CA ASN A 42 -19.83 8.25 6.25
C ASN A 42 -19.75 9.22 5.05
N ASP A 43 -19.40 10.47 5.28
CA ASP A 43 -19.30 11.55 4.32
C ASP A 43 -17.89 12.16 4.13
N TRP A 44 -16.84 11.71 4.84
CA TRP A 44 -15.48 12.29 4.70
C TRP A 44 -14.61 11.48 3.75
N GLU A 45 -14.11 12.14 2.71
CA GLU A 45 -13.10 11.59 1.80
C GLU A 45 -11.69 11.74 2.40
N LEU A 46 -10.70 11.04 1.82
CA LEU A 46 -9.31 11.16 2.28
C LEU A 46 -8.81 12.60 2.23
N ASP A 47 -9.23 13.36 1.22
CA ASP A 47 -8.88 14.77 1.07
C ASP A 47 -9.39 15.64 2.23
N ASP A 48 -10.54 15.33 2.82
CA ASP A 48 -11.05 16.04 4.00
C ASP A 48 -10.11 15.87 5.20
N TYR A 49 -9.57 14.66 5.39
CA TYR A 49 -8.56 14.43 6.42
C TYR A 49 -7.29 15.24 6.17
N HIS A 50 -6.83 15.34 4.92
CA HIS A 50 -5.64 16.11 4.57
C HIS A 50 -5.83 17.60 4.82
N LEU A 51 -7.00 18.15 4.51
CA LEU A 51 -7.28 19.59 4.54
C LEU A 51 -7.77 20.10 5.90
N LEU A 52 -8.56 19.31 6.63
CA LEU A 52 -9.32 19.76 7.80
C LEU A 52 -8.72 19.29 9.14
N THR A 53 -7.52 18.72 9.11
CA THR A 53 -6.85 18.16 10.30
C THR A 53 -5.38 18.54 10.32
N ASN A 54 -4.67 18.17 11.39
CA ASN A 54 -3.22 18.32 11.49
C ASN A 54 -2.44 17.23 10.70
N TRP A 55 -3.01 16.63 9.65
CA TRP A 55 -2.41 15.51 8.92
C TRP A 55 -0.96 15.79 8.47
N GLU A 56 -0.71 16.98 7.90
CA GLU A 56 0.63 17.34 7.42
C GLU A 56 1.67 17.55 8.52
N THR A 57 1.21 17.90 9.73
CA THR A 57 2.07 18.26 10.87
C THR A 57 2.15 17.18 11.93
N ALA A 58 1.30 16.14 11.86
CA ALA A 58 1.34 15.00 12.76
C ALA A 58 2.68 14.26 12.65
N GLU A 59 3.51 14.42 13.69
CA GLU A 59 4.81 13.79 13.79
C GLU A 59 5.08 13.28 15.21
N HIS A 60 5.70 12.10 15.31
CA HIS A 60 6.29 11.62 16.55
C HIS A 60 7.49 10.72 16.25
N ASN A 61 8.67 11.02 16.79
CA ASN A 61 9.90 10.22 16.61
C ASN A 61 10.21 9.88 15.14
N GLY A 62 10.01 10.86 14.25
CA GLY A 62 10.21 10.75 12.80
C GLY A 62 9.14 9.95 12.05
N TRP A 63 8.10 9.47 12.72
CA TRP A 63 6.91 8.91 12.09
C TRP A 63 5.97 10.03 11.64
N ARG A 64 5.42 9.88 10.44
CA ARG A 64 4.43 10.79 9.86
C ARG A 64 3.34 10.00 9.15
N LEU A 65 2.23 10.65 8.84
CA LEU A 65 1.20 10.10 7.95
C LEU A 65 1.69 10.09 6.48
N PRO A 66 1.04 9.33 5.59
CA PRO A 66 1.31 9.34 4.15
C PRO A 66 1.08 10.72 3.52
N ALA A 67 1.57 10.92 2.29
CA ALA A 67 1.38 12.17 1.53
C ALA A 67 1.82 13.47 2.23
N THR A 68 2.94 13.45 2.95
CA THR A 68 3.48 14.60 3.70
C THR A 68 4.66 15.32 3.02
N LYS A 69 5.03 14.93 1.78
CA LYS A 69 6.16 15.49 1.03
C LYS A 69 5.78 15.84 -0.41
N GLU A 70 6.42 16.90 -0.89
CA GLU A 70 6.27 17.37 -2.25
C GLU A 70 6.65 16.31 -3.30
N PRO A 71 5.93 16.28 -4.43
CA PRO A 71 6.25 15.41 -5.54
C PRO A 71 7.59 15.78 -6.19
N HIS A 72 8.12 14.84 -6.97
CA HIS A 72 9.15 15.21 -7.94
C HIS A 72 8.48 15.96 -9.11
N TYR A 73 9.24 16.80 -9.82
CA TYR A 73 8.74 17.58 -10.95
C TYR A 73 8.06 16.71 -12.03
N TRP A 74 8.46 15.44 -12.14
CA TRP A 74 7.95 14.48 -13.11
C TRP A 74 6.75 13.66 -12.61
N CYS A 75 6.39 13.70 -11.33
CA CYS A 75 5.23 12.95 -10.83
C CYS A 75 3.95 13.43 -11.53
N ALA A 76 3.06 12.48 -11.88
CA ALA A 76 1.83 12.71 -12.64
C ALA A 76 1.99 13.23 -14.07
N GLN A 77 3.21 13.51 -14.54
CA GLN A 77 3.43 13.78 -15.96
C GLN A 77 3.06 12.55 -16.80
N TRP A 78 2.40 12.79 -17.93
CA TRP A 78 2.04 11.76 -18.88
C TRP A 78 3.26 11.29 -19.66
N ASN A 79 3.39 9.98 -19.84
CA ASN A 79 4.44 9.37 -20.63
C ASN A 79 3.90 8.15 -21.39
N HIS A 80 4.63 7.72 -22.42
CA HIS A 80 4.27 6.62 -23.30
C HIS A 80 5.40 5.61 -23.36
N LYS A 81 5.03 4.33 -23.32
CA LYS A 81 5.90 3.22 -23.68
C LYS A 81 5.26 2.40 -24.77
N GLY A 82 6.04 1.93 -25.73
CA GLY A 82 5.49 1.12 -26.81
C GLY A 82 6.54 0.28 -27.52
N CYS A 83 6.07 -0.48 -28.51
CA CYS A 83 6.90 -1.23 -29.43
C CYS A 83 6.67 -0.69 -30.84
N ILE A 84 7.64 0.03 -31.38
CA ILE A 84 7.56 0.65 -32.72
C ILE A 84 7.95 -0.29 -33.86
N HIS A 85 8.34 -1.53 -33.56
CA HIS A 85 8.74 -2.54 -34.55
C HIS A 85 7.50 -3.15 -35.23
N SER A 86 6.82 -2.33 -36.03
CA SER A 86 5.61 -2.71 -36.77
C SER A 86 5.84 -3.89 -37.71
N GLU A 87 7.06 -4.06 -38.21
CA GLU A 87 7.46 -5.18 -39.07
C GLU A 87 7.26 -6.55 -38.42
N ASP A 88 7.32 -6.62 -37.09
CA ASP A 88 7.09 -7.84 -36.31
C ASP A 88 5.61 -8.06 -35.97
N HIS A 89 4.72 -7.11 -36.30
CA HIS A 89 3.32 -7.09 -35.89
C HIS A 89 2.37 -7.40 -37.06
N GLN A 90 2.76 -8.33 -37.93
CA GLN A 90 2.02 -8.67 -39.15
C GLN A 90 0.58 -9.14 -38.89
N THR A 91 0.33 -9.77 -37.74
CA THR A 91 -1.02 -10.22 -37.34
C THR A 91 -1.95 -9.08 -36.91
N HIS A 92 -1.45 -7.84 -36.84
CA HIS A 92 -2.19 -6.64 -36.47
C HIS A 92 -1.99 -5.51 -37.49
N ASP A 93 -1.89 -5.85 -38.77
CA ASP A 93 -1.74 -4.89 -39.88
C ASP A 93 -0.55 -3.95 -39.72
N GLY A 94 0.52 -4.40 -39.05
CA GLY A 94 1.69 -3.56 -38.75
C GLY A 94 1.42 -2.46 -37.71
N LYS A 95 0.34 -2.53 -36.94
CA LYS A 95 0.08 -1.58 -35.85
C LYS A 95 1.11 -1.74 -34.74
N ILE A 96 1.39 -0.64 -34.05
CA ILE A 96 2.27 -0.61 -32.89
C ILE A 96 1.47 -0.70 -31.60
N PHE A 97 2.07 -1.29 -30.58
CA PHE A 97 1.48 -1.34 -29.25
C PHE A 97 1.96 -0.15 -28.42
N ILE A 98 1.02 0.58 -27.82
CA ILE A 98 1.30 1.75 -26.99
C ILE A 98 0.59 1.62 -25.65
N ARG A 99 1.32 1.97 -24.58
CA ARG A 99 0.80 2.19 -23.24
C ARG A 99 1.12 3.62 -22.79
N ARG A 100 0.07 4.38 -22.52
CA ARG A 100 0.13 5.70 -21.91
C ARG A 100 -0.14 5.60 -20.41
N TYR A 101 0.70 6.26 -19.62
CA TYR A 101 0.60 6.23 -18.17
C TYR A 101 1.16 7.51 -17.55
N GLN A 102 0.69 7.82 -16.35
CA GLN A 102 1.29 8.87 -15.53
C GLN A 102 2.49 8.32 -14.77
N LEU A 103 3.61 9.05 -14.83
CA LEU A 103 4.79 8.76 -14.02
C LEU A 103 4.45 8.79 -12.53
N SER A 104 5.01 7.84 -11.78
CA SER A 104 4.81 7.75 -10.34
C SER A 104 6.10 7.34 -9.63
N CYS A 105 6.45 8.09 -8.59
CA CYS A 105 7.60 7.75 -7.74
C CYS A 105 7.29 6.61 -6.76
N PHE A 106 6.02 6.21 -6.64
CA PHE A 106 5.56 5.19 -5.69
C PHE A 106 6.10 5.38 -4.27
N ARG A 107 6.33 6.63 -3.84
CA ARG A 107 6.75 6.95 -2.48
C ARG A 107 5.50 7.17 -1.61
N PRO A 108 5.43 6.57 -0.41
CA PRO A 108 4.31 6.79 0.50
C PRO A 108 4.15 8.25 0.93
N ALA A 109 5.26 8.98 1.05
CA ALA A 109 5.24 10.36 1.48
C ALA A 109 4.85 11.34 0.35
N CYS A 110 4.81 10.92 -0.92
CA CYS A 110 4.58 11.85 -2.03
C CYS A 110 3.09 12.20 -2.17
N LYS A 111 2.75 13.50 -2.03
CA LYS A 111 1.38 14.03 -2.15
C LYS A 111 0.63 13.60 -3.42
N THR A 112 1.35 13.37 -4.53
CA THR A 112 0.74 12.95 -5.81
C THR A 112 0.72 11.44 -6.04
N CYS A 113 1.64 10.69 -5.43
CA CYS A 113 1.89 9.28 -5.81
C CYS A 113 1.52 8.27 -4.72
N TRP A 114 1.12 8.74 -3.55
CA TRP A 114 0.86 7.90 -2.39
C TRP A 114 -0.28 6.90 -2.62
N GLU A 115 -1.37 7.27 -3.29
CA GLU A 115 -2.46 6.34 -3.62
C GLU A 115 -2.00 5.20 -4.54
N LYS A 116 -1.19 5.53 -5.57
CA LYS A 116 -0.57 4.51 -6.43
C LYS A 116 0.37 3.60 -5.62
N TRP A 117 1.06 4.14 -4.62
CA TRP A 117 1.85 3.35 -3.68
C TRP A 117 0.96 2.43 -2.82
N ILE A 118 -0.14 2.94 -2.26
CA ILE A 118 -1.13 2.16 -1.50
C ILE A 118 -1.66 1.01 -2.36
N GLY A 119 -2.24 1.32 -3.52
CA GLY A 119 -2.79 0.31 -4.43
C GLY A 119 -1.77 -0.76 -4.81
N ARG A 120 -0.50 -0.36 -5.05
CA ARG A 120 0.58 -1.31 -5.31
C ARG A 120 0.91 -2.19 -4.10
N GLN A 121 1.04 -1.61 -2.90
CA GLN A 121 1.35 -2.37 -1.68
C GLN A 121 0.18 -3.29 -1.27
N SER A 122 -1.06 -2.81 -1.40
CA SER A 122 -2.28 -3.59 -1.13
C SER A 122 -2.40 -4.78 -2.08
N ASN A 123 -2.11 -4.61 -3.37
CA ASN A 123 -2.07 -5.72 -4.33
C ASN A 123 -1.03 -6.79 -3.95
N VAL A 124 0.19 -6.35 -3.59
CA VAL A 124 1.25 -7.27 -3.15
C VAL A 124 0.85 -8.02 -1.88
N ALA A 125 0.25 -7.33 -0.90
CA ALA A 125 -0.18 -7.95 0.34
C ALA A 125 -1.37 -8.89 0.14
N THR A 126 -2.32 -8.51 -0.71
CA THR A 126 -3.51 -9.31 -1.06
C THR A 126 -3.11 -10.65 -1.64
N ARG A 127 -2.29 -10.66 -2.69
CA ARG A 127 -1.79 -11.89 -3.32
C ARG A 127 -1.15 -12.83 -2.30
N LYS A 128 -0.36 -12.28 -1.38
CA LYS A 128 0.34 -13.05 -0.34
C LYS A 128 -0.62 -13.68 0.67
N ILE A 129 -1.58 -12.91 1.18
CA ILE A 129 -2.59 -13.38 2.12
C ILE A 129 -3.53 -14.39 1.44
N GLU A 130 -4.05 -14.08 0.26
CA GLU A 130 -4.99 -14.95 -0.46
C GLU A 130 -4.35 -16.27 -0.90
N ARG A 131 -3.08 -16.26 -1.32
CA ARG A 131 -2.33 -17.49 -1.59
C ARG A 131 -2.26 -18.39 -0.36
N TYR A 132 -1.93 -17.82 0.79
CA TYR A 132 -1.85 -18.58 2.03
C TYR A 132 -3.24 -19.07 2.47
N SER A 133 -4.25 -18.20 2.42
CA SER A 133 -5.65 -18.53 2.69
C SER A 133 -6.13 -19.72 1.85
N LYS A 134 -5.89 -19.68 0.54
CA LYS A 134 -6.26 -20.77 -0.38
C LYS A 134 -5.49 -22.06 -0.10
N LYS A 135 -4.19 -21.96 0.21
CA LYS A 135 -3.35 -23.14 0.50
C LYS A 135 -3.80 -23.85 1.78
N GLU A 136 -4.06 -23.09 2.83
CA GLU A 136 -4.37 -23.61 4.16
C GLU A 136 -5.88 -23.76 4.41
N ASN A 137 -6.72 -23.32 3.46
CA ASN A 137 -8.18 -23.29 3.53
C ASN A 137 -8.72 -22.59 4.79
N ILE A 138 -8.18 -21.41 5.09
CA ILE A 138 -8.55 -20.60 6.26
C ILE A 138 -8.70 -19.14 5.87
N SER A 139 -9.71 -18.47 6.45
CA SER A 139 -9.98 -17.07 6.16
C SER A 139 -9.06 -16.14 6.96
N PRO A 140 -8.60 -15.02 6.36
CA PRO A 140 -7.80 -14.04 7.08
C PRO A 140 -8.64 -13.26 8.09
N ILE A 141 -8.05 -12.97 9.23
CA ILE A 141 -8.63 -12.17 10.31
C ILE A 141 -7.89 -10.84 10.46
N HIS A 142 -8.57 -9.85 11.06
CA HIS A 142 -7.99 -8.56 11.38
C HIS A 142 -7.97 -8.34 12.90
N ILE A 143 -6.80 -8.03 13.44
CA ILE A 143 -6.57 -7.75 14.85
C ILE A 143 -5.89 -6.39 14.99
N VAL A 144 -6.25 -5.63 16.02
CA VAL A 144 -5.56 -4.41 16.43
C VAL A 144 -4.90 -4.63 17.78
N LEU A 145 -3.62 -4.27 17.89
CA LEU A 145 -2.89 -4.27 19.15
C LEU A 145 -2.58 -2.82 19.51
N SER A 146 -3.28 -2.28 20.50
CA SER A 146 -3.01 -0.96 21.05
C SER A 146 -1.85 -1.04 22.02
N VAL A 147 -0.81 -0.24 21.79
CA VAL A 147 0.33 -0.15 22.69
C VAL A 147 -0.16 0.44 24.01
N SER A 148 0.31 -0.12 25.12
CA SER A 148 0.01 0.44 26.44
C SER A 148 0.78 1.74 26.66
N ASN A 149 0.20 2.69 27.41
CA ASN A 149 0.84 4.00 27.66
C ASN A 149 2.23 3.86 28.30
N TRP A 150 2.44 2.87 29.16
CA TRP A 150 3.74 2.58 29.79
C TRP A 150 4.84 2.20 28.80
N ASP A 151 4.46 1.74 27.61
CA ASP A 151 5.37 1.31 26.55
C ASP A 151 5.53 2.36 25.45
N TYR A 152 4.96 3.57 25.59
CA TYR A 152 5.09 4.63 24.57
C TYR A 152 6.53 5.10 24.37
N GLU A 153 7.36 4.97 25.42
CA GLU A 153 8.79 5.28 25.38
C GLU A 153 9.65 4.18 24.71
N LEU A 154 9.08 3.00 24.45
CA LEU A 154 9.80 1.96 23.73
C LEU A 154 10.07 2.38 22.29
N ASP A 155 11.23 2.00 21.75
CA ASP A 155 11.45 2.20 20.33
C ASP A 155 10.52 1.29 19.49
N TYR A 156 10.33 1.65 18.22
CA TYR A 156 9.49 0.88 17.30
C TYR A 156 9.88 -0.61 17.22
N LYS A 157 11.17 -0.93 17.31
CA LYS A 157 11.66 -2.31 17.19
C LYS A 157 11.26 -3.11 18.43
N GLN A 158 11.38 -2.53 19.61
CA GLN A 158 10.95 -3.10 20.89
C GLN A 158 9.43 -3.27 20.93
N MET A 159 8.66 -2.23 20.57
CA MET A 159 7.20 -2.33 20.46
C MET A 159 6.79 -3.47 19.53
N LYS A 160 7.41 -3.56 18.35
CA LYS A 160 7.12 -4.62 17.38
C LYS A 160 7.51 -6.02 17.87
N GLN A 161 8.59 -6.14 18.64
CA GLN A 161 8.98 -7.40 19.26
C GLN A 161 7.93 -7.83 20.30
N LYS A 162 7.47 -6.90 21.14
CA LYS A 162 6.38 -7.15 22.11
C LYS A 162 5.07 -7.52 21.41
N ALA A 163 4.71 -6.80 20.34
CA ALA A 163 3.55 -7.12 19.51
C ALA A 163 3.60 -8.56 18.96
N ARG A 164 4.77 -9.01 18.49
CA ARG A 164 4.96 -10.40 18.02
C ARG A 164 4.85 -11.43 19.14
N LYS A 165 5.32 -11.10 20.34
CA LYS A 165 5.18 -11.96 21.52
C LYS A 165 3.70 -12.15 21.87
N ILE A 166 2.95 -11.05 21.96
CA ILE A 166 1.50 -11.07 22.22
C ILE A 166 0.78 -11.89 21.14
N LEU A 167 1.07 -11.65 19.86
CA LEU A 167 0.49 -12.42 18.75
C LEU A 167 0.74 -13.93 18.87
N ASN A 168 1.90 -14.34 19.36
CA ASN A 168 2.20 -15.76 19.60
C ASN A 168 1.45 -16.32 20.82
N GLU A 169 1.29 -15.53 21.89
CA GLU A 169 0.50 -15.90 23.08
C GLU A 169 -0.97 -16.16 22.70
N ILE A 170 -1.57 -15.28 21.88
CA ILE A 170 -2.94 -15.42 21.37
C ILE A 170 -3.05 -16.32 20.11
N LYS A 171 -2.02 -17.13 19.84
CA LYS A 171 -2.00 -18.19 18.81
C LYS A 171 -2.22 -17.71 17.36
N ILE A 172 -1.71 -16.53 17.04
CA ILE A 172 -1.60 -16.05 15.65
C ILE A 172 -0.36 -16.66 14.99
N ARG A 173 -0.61 -17.49 13.99
CA ARG A 173 0.41 -18.29 13.27
C ARG A 173 1.27 -17.46 12.33
N GLY A 174 0.71 -16.38 11.78
CA GLY A 174 1.41 -15.50 10.86
C GLY A 174 0.50 -14.50 10.17
N GLY A 175 1.11 -13.49 9.56
CA GLY A 175 0.37 -12.43 8.88
C GLY A 175 1.24 -11.22 8.55
N SER A 176 0.58 -10.13 8.20
CA SER A 176 1.18 -8.80 8.11
C SER A 176 1.09 -8.06 9.45
N ILE A 177 2.03 -7.17 9.70
CA ILE A 177 2.00 -6.17 10.77
C ILE A 177 2.21 -4.81 10.12
N ILE A 178 1.27 -3.89 10.34
CA ILE A 178 1.28 -2.50 9.87
C ILE A 178 1.18 -1.59 11.08
N PHE A 179 2.17 -0.71 11.24
CA PHE A 179 2.24 0.20 12.39
C PHE A 179 1.53 1.50 12.10
N HIS A 180 0.70 1.93 13.05
CA HIS A 180 -0.06 3.17 13.01
C HIS A 180 0.34 3.98 14.25
N PRO A 181 1.16 5.03 14.09
CA PRO A 181 1.65 5.85 15.20
C PRO A 181 0.58 6.78 15.76
N PHE A 182 -0.43 7.12 14.96
CA PHE A 182 -1.45 8.09 15.30
C PHE A 182 -2.84 7.50 15.25
N ARG A 183 -3.72 7.98 16.12
CA ARG A 183 -5.18 7.82 16.03
C ARG A 183 -5.80 9.16 15.69
N PHE A 184 -6.97 9.13 15.06
CA PHE A 184 -7.73 10.32 14.76
C PHE A 184 -8.80 10.57 15.82
N ASN A 185 -8.75 11.73 16.48
CA ASN A 185 -9.82 12.17 17.37
C ASN A 185 -10.86 12.95 16.57
N LYS A 186 -12.03 12.35 16.39
CA LYS A 186 -13.13 12.93 15.60
C LYS A 186 -13.67 14.25 16.16
N LYS A 187 -13.74 14.40 17.49
CA LYS A 187 -14.36 15.56 18.15
C LYS A 187 -13.57 16.84 17.90
N ILE A 188 -12.24 16.73 17.99
CA ILE A 188 -11.33 17.87 17.80
C ILE A 188 -10.65 17.85 16.41
N ARG A 189 -10.99 16.88 15.56
CA ARG A 189 -10.46 16.68 14.21
C ARG A 189 -8.92 16.68 14.17
N CYS A 190 -8.32 15.93 15.08
CA CYS A 190 -6.88 15.96 15.31
C CYS A 190 -6.29 14.55 15.43
N TRP A 191 -5.23 14.30 14.67
CA TRP A 191 -4.37 13.14 14.81
C TRP A 191 -3.44 13.31 16.02
N TYR A 192 -3.47 12.34 16.93
CA TYR A 192 -2.66 12.34 18.14
C TYR A 192 -1.87 11.04 18.25
N PHE A 193 -0.70 11.10 18.89
CA PHE A 193 0.14 9.93 19.09
C PHE A 193 -0.57 8.90 19.99
N SER A 194 -0.90 7.76 19.41
CA SER A 194 -1.46 6.60 20.09
C SER A 194 -1.08 5.37 19.28
N PRO A 195 0.16 4.87 19.48
CA PRO A 195 0.71 3.82 18.65
C PRO A 195 -0.09 2.53 18.77
N HIS A 196 -0.33 1.90 17.63
CA HIS A 196 -1.01 0.60 17.55
C HIS A 196 -0.56 -0.16 16.30
N PHE A 197 -0.82 -1.46 16.30
CA PHE A 197 -0.48 -2.35 15.20
C PHE A 197 -1.73 -3.00 14.63
N HIS A 198 -1.92 -2.86 13.33
CA HIS A 198 -2.91 -3.65 12.60
C HIS A 198 -2.25 -4.93 12.09
N VAL A 199 -2.95 -6.03 12.30
CA VAL A 199 -2.54 -7.36 11.89
C VAL A 199 -3.61 -7.95 11.01
N VAL A 200 -3.23 -8.30 9.79
CA VAL A 200 -4.06 -9.09 8.87
C VAL A 200 -3.35 -10.42 8.70
N GLY A 201 -3.95 -11.50 9.20
CA GLY A 201 -3.23 -12.76 9.35
C GLY A 201 -4.14 -13.93 9.65
N PHE A 202 -3.54 -14.97 10.20
CA PHE A 202 -4.16 -16.27 10.41
C PHE A 202 -3.81 -16.80 11.79
N GLY A 203 -4.80 -17.38 12.45
CA GLY A 203 -4.65 -17.97 13.78
C GLY A 203 -5.98 -18.42 14.32
N PHE A 204 -5.95 -19.18 15.40
CA PHE A 204 -7.13 -19.55 16.15
C PHE A 204 -7.03 -18.87 17.51
N ILE A 205 -7.91 -17.91 17.79
CA ILE A 205 -7.87 -17.15 19.04
C ILE A 205 -8.62 -17.94 20.11
N PRO A 206 -7.94 -18.51 21.13
CA PRO A 206 -8.64 -19.21 22.19
C PRO A 206 -9.51 -18.25 23.00
N LYS A 207 -10.66 -18.73 23.51
CA LYS A 207 -11.50 -17.96 24.41
C LYS A 207 -10.69 -17.50 25.64
N GLY A 208 -10.87 -16.25 26.07
CA GLY A 208 -10.13 -15.64 27.19
C GLY A 208 -8.72 -15.16 26.85
N SER A 209 -8.10 -15.63 25.76
CA SER A 209 -6.70 -15.30 25.47
C SER A 209 -6.42 -13.81 25.24
N LEU A 210 -7.40 -13.04 24.76
CA LEU A 210 -7.24 -11.59 24.60
C LEU A 210 -7.20 -10.88 25.96
N VAL A 211 -8.07 -11.30 26.88
CA VAL A 211 -8.12 -10.82 28.27
C VAL A 211 -6.83 -11.19 29.00
N ASP A 212 -6.37 -12.43 28.86
CA ASP A 212 -5.09 -12.88 29.42
C ASP A 212 -3.91 -12.06 28.88
N ALA A 213 -3.88 -11.81 27.56
CA ALA A 213 -2.84 -11.01 26.94
C ALA A 213 -2.81 -9.58 27.48
N TYR A 214 -3.98 -8.99 27.75
CA TYR A 214 -4.09 -7.68 28.40
C TYR A 214 -3.57 -7.71 29.82
N HIS A 215 -4.01 -8.64 30.67
CA HIS A 215 -3.54 -8.74 32.05
C HIS A 215 -2.02 -8.98 32.15
N GLN A 216 -1.45 -9.74 31.20
CA GLN A 216 -0.02 -10.06 31.19
C GLN A 216 0.85 -8.93 30.62
N ASN A 217 0.38 -8.22 29.60
CA ASN A 217 1.22 -7.30 28.83
C ASN A 217 0.81 -5.82 28.94
N GLY A 218 -0.40 -5.54 29.42
CA GLY A 218 -1.03 -4.22 29.47
C GLY A 218 -1.52 -3.70 28.12
N TRP A 219 -1.36 -4.47 27.04
CA TRP A 219 -1.76 -4.09 25.68
C TRP A 219 -3.19 -4.53 25.42
N PHE A 220 -4.00 -3.61 24.89
CA PHE A 220 -5.35 -3.93 24.47
C PHE A 220 -5.33 -4.60 23.10
N VAL A 221 -6.00 -5.76 22.99
CA VAL A 221 -6.03 -6.56 21.76
C VAL A 221 -7.47 -6.71 21.31
N LYS A 222 -7.77 -6.16 20.14
CA LYS A 222 -9.12 -6.17 19.56
C LYS A 222 -9.16 -7.09 18.35
N TYR A 223 -10.10 -8.02 18.35
CA TYR A 223 -10.43 -8.81 17.16
C TYR A 223 -11.53 -8.10 16.36
N LEU A 224 -11.24 -7.76 15.10
CA LEU A 224 -12.13 -7.03 14.19
C LEU A 224 -12.85 -7.94 13.18
N GLY A 225 -12.75 -9.26 13.33
CA GLY A 225 -13.47 -10.22 12.49
C GLY A 225 -12.68 -10.74 11.31
N VAL A 226 -13.28 -11.72 10.64
CA VAL A 226 -12.83 -12.26 9.35
C VAL A 226 -12.94 -11.18 8.27
N ARG A 227 -11.97 -11.12 7.34
CA ARG A 227 -11.94 -10.12 6.26
C ARG A 227 -12.65 -10.62 5.00
N LYS A 228 -13.64 -9.84 4.55
CA LYS A 228 -14.36 -10.04 3.28
C LYS A 228 -13.49 -9.66 2.07
N SER A 229 -12.81 -8.51 2.15
CA SER A 229 -11.89 -8.04 1.11
C SER A 229 -10.53 -7.73 1.72
N VAL A 230 -9.54 -8.54 1.33
CA VAL A 230 -8.16 -8.34 1.76
C VAL A 230 -7.60 -7.04 1.17
N PHE A 231 -7.85 -6.80 -0.12
CA PHE A 231 -7.40 -5.58 -0.79
C PHE A 231 -7.93 -4.32 -0.13
N ALA A 232 -9.25 -4.23 0.10
CA ALA A 232 -9.86 -3.06 0.73
C ALA A 232 -9.31 -2.84 2.15
N THR A 233 -9.09 -3.93 2.90
CA THR A 233 -8.47 -3.86 4.23
C THR A 233 -7.07 -3.26 4.14
N PHE A 234 -6.17 -3.79 3.31
CA PHE A 234 -4.83 -3.22 3.18
C PHE A 234 -4.83 -1.79 2.62
N TYR A 235 -5.72 -1.48 1.68
CA TYR A 235 -5.84 -0.13 1.13
C TYR A 235 -6.17 0.87 2.22
N TYR A 236 -7.17 0.57 3.04
CA TYR A 236 -7.55 1.39 4.18
C TYR A 236 -6.40 1.52 5.19
N LEU A 237 -5.82 0.41 5.64
CA LEU A 237 -4.72 0.46 6.62
C LEU A 237 -3.50 1.24 6.10
N LEU A 238 -3.18 1.14 4.82
CA LEU A 238 -2.03 1.84 4.26
C LEU A 238 -2.31 3.32 3.99
N SER A 239 -3.57 3.76 3.96
CA SER A 239 -3.92 5.16 3.73
C SER A 239 -3.49 6.10 4.86
N HIS A 240 -3.34 5.58 6.08
CA HIS A 240 -2.99 6.35 7.27
C HIS A 240 -1.95 5.63 8.15
N CYS A 241 -1.20 4.67 7.59
CA CYS A 241 -0.12 4.00 8.33
C CYS A 241 1.07 4.93 8.60
N GLY A 242 1.90 4.54 9.56
CA GLY A 242 3.14 5.24 9.86
C GLY A 242 4.16 5.14 8.73
N ILE A 243 4.64 6.29 8.26
CA ILE A 243 5.73 6.41 7.31
C ILE A 243 6.96 6.95 8.02
N ARG A 244 8.06 6.20 7.94
CA ARG A 244 9.38 6.60 8.45
C ARG A 244 10.48 6.16 7.51
N HIS A 245 11.52 6.97 7.38
CA HIS A 245 12.68 6.65 6.54
C HIS A 245 13.28 5.28 6.93
N ARG A 246 13.71 4.51 5.91
CA ARG A 246 14.29 3.15 6.04
C ARG A 246 13.41 2.13 6.78
N THR A 247 12.11 2.41 6.94
CA THR A 247 11.17 1.49 7.58
C THR A 247 10.13 1.03 6.57
N ARG A 248 9.76 -0.25 6.60
CA ARG A 248 8.70 -0.81 5.74
C ARG A 248 7.35 -0.61 6.42
N ALA A 249 6.38 -0.06 5.69
CA ALA A 249 4.99 0.09 6.18
C ALA A 249 4.36 -1.26 6.53
N THR A 250 4.49 -2.24 5.63
CA THR A 250 4.03 -3.62 5.84
C THR A 250 5.20 -4.55 6.08
N THR A 251 5.14 -5.32 7.17
CA THR A 251 6.10 -6.39 7.44
C THR A 251 5.39 -7.70 7.72
N TRP A 252 6.08 -8.82 7.53
CA TRP A 252 5.49 -10.15 7.65
C TRP A 252 6.14 -10.95 8.76
N PHE A 253 5.38 -11.85 9.38
CA PHE A 253 5.84 -12.71 10.46
C PHE A 253 5.20 -14.10 10.40
N GLY A 254 5.74 -15.01 11.22
CA GLY A 254 5.23 -16.37 11.33
C GLY A 254 5.30 -17.13 10.02
N ASP A 255 4.24 -17.85 9.68
CA ASP A 255 4.13 -18.64 8.46
C ASP A 255 4.16 -17.81 7.17
N LEU A 256 3.91 -16.50 7.26
CA LEU A 256 3.99 -15.56 6.15
C LEU A 256 5.32 -14.77 6.12
N SER A 257 6.29 -15.11 6.97
CA SER A 257 7.61 -14.47 6.93
C SER A 257 8.29 -14.61 5.55
N TYR A 258 9.22 -13.71 5.24
CA TYR A 258 9.83 -13.61 3.90
C TYR A 258 10.60 -14.86 3.47
N SER A 259 11.03 -15.71 4.41
CA SER A 259 11.74 -16.95 4.13
C SER A 259 10.83 -18.16 3.90
N LYS A 260 9.55 -18.08 4.27
CA LYS A 260 8.63 -19.24 4.26
C LYS A 260 7.67 -19.29 3.07
N LEU A 261 7.41 -18.15 2.44
CA LEU A 261 6.52 -18.08 1.29
C LEU A 261 7.29 -17.60 0.07
N GLU A 262 7.31 -18.44 -0.97
CA GLU A 262 7.88 -18.09 -2.27
C GLU A 262 7.24 -16.82 -2.82
N LYS A 263 8.09 -15.99 -3.42
CA LYS A 263 7.65 -14.78 -4.10
C LYS A 263 6.99 -15.16 -5.42
N GLU A 264 5.75 -14.71 -5.61
CA GLU A 264 5.07 -14.84 -6.89
C GLU A 264 5.85 -14.08 -7.99
N ILE A 265 6.08 -14.75 -9.12
CA ILE A 265 6.62 -14.12 -10.32
C ILE A 265 5.45 -13.40 -10.99
N LEU A 266 5.48 -12.08 -10.96
CA LEU A 266 4.48 -11.26 -11.65
C LEU A 266 4.70 -11.31 -13.16
N PRO A 267 3.64 -11.23 -13.97
CA PRO A 267 3.77 -11.04 -15.40
C PRO A 267 4.64 -9.83 -15.72
N ASP A 268 5.53 -9.99 -16.71
CA ASP A 268 6.40 -8.92 -17.15
C ASP A 268 5.65 -8.01 -18.13
N PHE A 269 5.04 -6.95 -17.59
CA PHE A 269 4.36 -5.92 -18.38
C PHE A 269 5.34 -4.97 -19.10
N SER A 270 6.65 -5.23 -19.05
CA SER A 270 7.65 -4.47 -19.82
C SER A 270 7.85 -4.97 -21.24
N LYS A 271 7.10 -6.00 -21.66
CA LYS A 271 7.17 -6.60 -23.01
C LYS A 271 5.94 -6.29 -23.85
N CYS A 272 6.15 -6.20 -25.16
CA CYS A 272 5.09 -6.11 -26.16
C CYS A 272 4.26 -7.40 -26.16
N PRO A 273 2.92 -7.32 -26.11
CA PRO A 273 2.07 -8.51 -26.17
C PRO A 273 2.11 -9.21 -27.53
N LEU A 274 2.58 -8.54 -28.60
CA LEU A 274 2.61 -9.09 -29.96
C LEU A 274 3.91 -9.84 -30.25
N CYS A 275 5.06 -9.20 -30.03
CA CYS A 275 6.37 -9.74 -30.41
C CYS A 275 7.28 -10.08 -29.22
N GLY A 276 6.86 -9.79 -27.98
CA GLY A 276 7.66 -10.07 -26.78
C GLY A 276 8.88 -9.17 -26.57
N ARG A 277 9.17 -8.22 -27.49
CA ARG A 277 10.25 -7.23 -27.33
C ARG A 277 9.97 -6.31 -26.14
N LYS A 278 11.03 -5.77 -25.54
CA LYS A 278 10.90 -4.81 -24.43
C LYS A 278 10.32 -3.49 -24.94
N LEU A 279 9.32 -2.97 -24.23
CA LEU A 279 8.73 -1.66 -24.49
C LEU A 279 9.76 -0.56 -24.17
N THR A 280 9.89 0.38 -25.09
CA THR A 280 10.77 1.56 -24.95
C THR A 280 9.94 2.81 -24.76
N GLU A 281 10.55 3.87 -24.23
CA GLU A 281 9.92 5.18 -24.15
C GLU A 281 9.76 5.76 -25.57
N ILE A 282 8.57 6.29 -25.86
CA ILE A 282 8.21 6.81 -27.18
C ILE A 282 7.49 8.15 -27.03
N TYR A 283 7.47 8.93 -28.11
CA TYR A 283 6.71 10.17 -28.20
C TYR A 283 6.05 10.28 -29.57
N TYR A 284 4.97 11.06 -29.65
CA TYR A 284 4.31 11.37 -30.91
C TYR A 284 4.85 12.68 -31.49
N LYS A 285 5.32 12.63 -32.73
CA LYS A 285 5.84 13.74 -33.52
C LYS A 285 4.71 14.36 -34.34
N GLY A 286 3.74 14.97 -33.67
CA GLY A 286 2.61 15.65 -34.28
C GLY A 286 1.84 16.51 -33.27
N TRP A 287 0.96 17.37 -33.76
CA TRP A 287 0.19 18.30 -32.93
C TRP A 287 -1.03 17.66 -32.27
N ASP A 288 -1.62 16.66 -32.91
CA ASP A 288 -2.81 15.96 -32.45
C ASP A 288 -2.51 14.45 -32.33
N PRO A 289 -2.06 13.98 -31.15
CA PRO A 289 -1.80 12.56 -30.95
C PRO A 289 -3.11 11.77 -31.03
N PRO A 290 -3.10 10.54 -31.58
CA PRO A 290 -4.29 9.68 -31.67
C PRO A 290 -4.72 9.10 -30.29
N ILE A 291 -4.37 9.79 -29.20
CA ILE A 291 -4.67 9.44 -27.82
C ILE A 291 -5.08 10.73 -27.12
N GLU A 292 -6.25 10.72 -26.48
CA GLU A 292 -6.73 11.88 -25.71
C GLU A 292 -5.70 12.32 -24.66
N SER A 293 -5.53 13.63 -24.52
CA SER A 293 -4.45 14.22 -23.72
C SER A 293 -4.55 14.01 -22.21
N ASN A 294 -5.65 13.45 -21.68
CA ASN A 294 -5.82 13.28 -20.23
C ASN A 294 -6.34 11.89 -19.80
N SER A 295 -6.26 10.88 -20.66
CA SER A 295 -6.69 9.52 -20.32
C SER A 295 -5.57 8.48 -20.37
N PHE A 296 -5.72 7.43 -19.56
CA PHE A 296 -4.92 6.22 -19.70
C PHE A 296 -5.28 5.55 -21.01
N PHE A 297 -4.27 5.01 -21.69
CA PHE A 297 -4.46 4.28 -22.94
C PHE A 297 -3.57 3.05 -22.96
N GLU A 298 -4.12 1.94 -23.40
CA GLU A 298 -3.38 0.73 -23.73
C GLU A 298 -4.03 0.10 -24.95
N GLY A 299 -3.30 0.00 -26.05
CA GLY A 299 -3.89 -0.48 -27.29
C GLY A 299 -2.96 -0.43 -28.49
N PHE A 300 -3.55 -0.70 -29.65
CA PHE A 300 -2.88 -0.73 -30.94
C PHE A 300 -3.20 0.51 -31.75
N LEU A 301 -2.17 1.12 -32.33
CA LEU A 301 -2.28 2.33 -33.14
C LEU A 301 -1.41 2.20 -34.38
N ASP A 302 -1.68 3.05 -35.38
CA ASP A 302 -0.83 3.13 -36.56
C ASP A 302 0.57 3.64 -36.17
N SER A 303 1.60 3.15 -36.86
CA SER A 303 2.99 3.48 -36.53
C SER A 303 3.38 4.92 -36.86
N GLU A 304 2.60 5.58 -37.73
CA GLU A 304 2.92 6.91 -38.23
C GLU A 304 2.99 7.96 -37.11
N GLY A 305 4.00 8.82 -37.17
CA GLY A 305 4.22 9.89 -36.19
C GLY A 305 4.84 9.44 -34.87
N TRP A 306 4.93 8.15 -34.54
CA TRP A 306 5.56 7.69 -33.30
C TRP A 306 7.07 7.50 -33.43
N CYS A 307 7.82 8.04 -32.46
CA CYS A 307 9.28 8.02 -32.44
C CYS A 307 9.79 7.50 -31.09
N VAL A 308 10.93 6.82 -31.08
CA VAL A 308 11.60 6.43 -29.83
C VAL A 308 12.27 7.63 -29.20
N VAL A 309 12.15 7.77 -27.88
CA VAL A 309 12.92 8.76 -27.13
C VAL A 309 14.37 8.29 -27.05
N ILE A 310 15.27 9.00 -27.72
CA ILE A 310 16.71 8.78 -27.63
C ILE A 310 17.24 9.78 -26.61
N THR A 311 17.55 9.29 -25.40
CA THR A 311 18.29 10.09 -24.42
C THR A 311 19.77 9.95 -24.72
N GLU A 312 20.37 10.96 -25.34
CA GLU A 312 21.82 11.06 -25.37
C GLU A 312 22.32 11.20 -23.93
N LYS A 313 23.04 10.20 -23.44
CA LYS A 313 23.81 10.37 -22.21
C LYS A 313 24.93 11.36 -22.56
N HIS A 314 24.74 12.63 -22.25
CA HIS A 314 25.88 13.52 -22.11
C HIS A 314 26.75 12.94 -20.99
N ILE A 315 27.87 12.32 -21.38
CA ILE A 315 28.93 11.82 -20.48
C ILE A 315 29.80 12.99 -20.01
N GLU A 316 29.56 14.21 -20.50
CA GLU A 316 30.15 15.38 -19.86
C GLU A 316 29.56 15.51 -18.46
N PRO A 317 30.39 15.53 -17.40
CA PRO A 317 29.91 15.92 -16.09
C PRO A 317 29.29 17.28 -16.29
N CYS A 318 27.97 17.36 -16.13
CA CYS A 318 27.30 18.63 -15.99
C CYS A 318 27.79 19.20 -14.66
N ASN A 319 28.96 19.83 -14.69
CA ASN A 319 29.43 20.76 -13.68
C ASN A 319 28.52 21.99 -13.78
N PHE A 320 27.23 21.80 -13.50
CA PHE A 320 26.53 22.85 -12.81
C PHE A 320 27.23 22.92 -11.45
N GLU A 321 28.22 23.80 -11.35
CA GLU A 321 28.53 24.45 -10.09
C GLU A 321 27.22 25.13 -9.68
N TYR A 322 26.34 24.36 -9.02
CA TYR A 322 25.35 24.97 -8.17
C TYR A 322 26.18 25.77 -7.17
N ALA A 323 26.19 27.08 -7.35
CA ALA A 323 26.74 28.00 -6.39
C ALA A 323 26.24 27.51 -5.02
N PRO A 324 27.12 27.06 -4.10
CA PRO A 324 26.68 26.54 -2.82
C PRO A 324 25.73 27.59 -2.23
N THR A 325 24.64 27.18 -1.58
CA THR A 325 23.56 28.06 -1.09
C THR A 325 24.03 29.33 -0.36
N ARG A 326 25.27 29.33 0.14
CA ARG A 326 25.98 30.47 0.69
C ARG A 326 26.27 31.61 -0.31
N GLU A 327 26.64 31.30 -1.56
CA GLU A 327 26.87 32.30 -2.61
C GLU A 327 25.56 32.91 -3.12
N LEU A 328 24.48 32.13 -3.17
CA LEU A 328 23.15 32.63 -3.55
C LEU A 328 22.64 33.66 -2.53
N ASN A 329 22.83 33.42 -1.24
CA ASN A 329 22.45 34.38 -0.19
C ASN A 329 23.27 35.67 -0.25
N ASN A 330 24.58 35.58 -0.54
CA ASN A 330 25.43 36.76 -0.71
C ASN A 330 25.02 37.57 -1.95
N LEU A 331 24.66 36.89 -3.05
CA LEU A 331 24.18 37.53 -4.27
C LEU A 331 22.85 38.25 -4.02
N LEU A 332 21.91 37.59 -3.34
CA LEU A 332 20.61 38.19 -2.97
C LEU A 332 20.78 39.41 -2.05
N GLN A 333 21.66 39.34 -1.05
CA GLN A 333 21.98 40.49 -0.19
C GLN A 333 22.62 41.65 -0.96
N SER A 334 23.50 41.37 -1.94
CA SER A 334 24.13 42.42 -2.75
C SER A 334 23.13 43.16 -3.64
N LEU A 335 22.09 42.46 -4.13
CA LEU A 335 21.01 43.04 -4.92
C LEU A 335 20.04 43.86 -4.06
N GLU A 336 19.87 43.47 -2.79
CA GLU A 336 19.06 44.20 -1.81
C GLU A 336 19.75 45.52 -1.37
N GLN A 337 21.08 45.54 -1.33
CA GLN A 337 21.88 46.73 -1.05
C GLN A 337 22.08 47.66 -2.26
N ALA A 338 21.76 47.18 -3.47
CA ALA A 338 21.82 47.96 -4.71
C ALA A 338 20.48 48.67 -5.05
N ARG A 339 19.48 48.56 -4.17
CA ARG A 339 18.28 49.42 -4.12
C ARG A 339 18.49 50.53 -3.11
#